data_AF-A0A6G6YF58-F1
#
_entry.id   AF-A0A6G6YF58-F1
#
_cell.length_a   1.000
_cell.length_b   1.000
_cell.length_c   1.000
_cell.angle_alpha   90.00
_cell.angle_beta   90.00
_cell.angle_gamma   90.00
#
_symmetry.space_group_name_H-M   'P 1'
#
loop_
_entity.id
_entity.type
_entity.pdbx_description
1 polymer ?
#
loop_
_entity_poly.entity_id
_entity_poly.type
_entity_poly.pdbx_seq_one_letter_code
_entity_poly.pdbx_strand_id
1 'polypeptide(L)'
;MSPSSKIKHIVQFTELTSVYKEEADNSVYNIYKEETKTNKAYCQAVIDKIFNLPYAKLPEFFSHHCIFLADPIKWLNKFEKLISENEELFTTSGNQGRMIKCYTIIESKRKEIEQTGYKHTAAKLPMMYVNAECEERYFSFKETKKKVHLAGSYTDKIMFLTKEKFDYEQASIDFINPKLPDYSTQCQKEIDQIQHINRLTNEFSLDVSQSNIGIMPHNKLKINCNINQLVDVYYQLHRELFTDGKPIIDGHINDITAVIVNSFVDKDGRELSPQTIRTLLTPSRTDKRPKPHKRIDIDKLL
;
A
#
# COMPACT_ATOMS: atom_id res chain seq x y z
N MET A 1 14.79 54.21 20.72
CA MET A 1 15.92 53.35 20.32
C MET A 1 16.18 52.39 21.47
N SER A 2 15.67 51.16 21.38
CA SER A 2 15.92 50.14 22.40
C SER A 2 17.30 49.52 22.14
N PRO A 3 18.10 49.23 23.17
CA PRO A 3 19.46 48.72 22.99
C PRO A 3 19.39 47.40 22.22
N SER A 4 20.12 47.32 21.10
CA SER A 4 20.24 46.11 20.28
C SER A 4 20.70 44.95 21.16
N SER A 5 19.76 44.05 21.48
CA SER A 5 19.97 42.91 22.36
C SER A 5 20.79 41.86 21.63
N LYS A 6 22.11 42.05 21.56
CA LYS A 6 23.00 41.13 20.85
C LYS A 6 23.06 39.78 21.55
N ILE A 7 22.85 38.71 20.79
CA ILE A 7 23.05 37.34 21.26
C ILE A 7 24.51 37.12 21.64
N LYS A 8 24.74 36.41 22.75
CA LYS A 8 26.08 36.03 23.23
C LYS A 8 26.53 34.70 22.61
N HIS A 9 25.59 33.77 22.48
CA HIS A 9 25.83 32.41 21.99
C HIS A 9 25.00 32.10 20.74
N ILE A 10 25.60 31.35 19.81
CA ILE A 10 25.02 31.01 18.50
C ILE A 10 24.72 29.52 18.48
N VAL A 11 23.53 29.16 18.03
CA VAL A 11 23.11 27.76 17.87
C VAL A 11 22.96 27.43 16.40
N GLN A 12 23.61 26.36 15.94
CA GLN A 12 23.51 25.93 14.54
C GLN A 12 22.14 25.30 14.24
N PHE A 13 21.30 26.07 13.54
CA PHE A 13 20.09 25.60 12.87
C PHE A 13 20.43 24.82 11.59
N THR A 14 19.81 23.64 11.42
CA THR A 14 19.94 22.81 10.22
C THR A 14 19.05 23.27 9.07
N GLU A 15 17.95 23.95 9.39
CA GLU A 15 16.99 24.50 8.45
C GLU A 15 16.65 25.93 8.91
N LEU A 16 16.65 26.88 7.97
CA LEU A 16 16.36 28.28 8.23
C LEU A 16 15.01 28.62 7.61
N THR A 17 14.11 29.15 8.43
CA THR A 17 12.76 29.58 8.00
C THR A 17 12.71 30.97 7.37
N SER A 18 13.86 31.48 6.91
CA SER A 18 13.93 32.79 6.29
C SER A 18 13.36 32.78 4.87
N VAL A 19 12.52 33.76 4.55
CA VAL A 19 11.84 33.92 3.25
C VAL A 19 12.36 35.14 2.49
N TYR A 20 12.25 35.13 1.16
CA TYR A 20 12.54 36.31 0.33
C TYR A 20 11.39 37.32 0.45
N LYS A 21 11.70 38.62 0.53
CA LYS A 21 10.66 39.67 0.64
C LYS A 21 9.67 39.67 -0.53
N GLU A 22 10.13 39.22 -1.71
CA GLU A 22 9.37 39.21 -2.96
C GLU A 22 8.38 38.03 -3.05
N GLU A 23 8.63 36.94 -2.31
CA GLU A 23 7.87 35.69 -2.38
C GLU A 23 6.97 35.47 -1.15
N ALA A 24 7.03 36.36 -0.17
CA ALA A 24 6.35 36.20 1.10
C ALA A 24 5.03 36.97 1.14
N ASP A 25 3.94 36.31 1.53
CA ASP A 25 2.79 37.01 2.10
C ASP A 25 3.30 37.87 3.26
N ASN A 26 2.90 39.15 3.33
CA ASN A 26 3.34 40.17 4.30
C ASN A 26 2.96 39.83 5.76
N SER A 27 3.44 38.69 6.24
CA SER A 27 3.23 38.15 7.57
C SER A 27 4.22 38.80 8.52
N VAL A 28 3.70 39.35 9.61
CA VAL A 28 4.50 39.93 10.70
C VAL A 28 5.48 38.93 11.32
N TYR A 29 5.28 37.62 11.07
CA TYR A 29 6.09 36.51 11.60
C TYR A 29 7.31 36.18 10.75
N ASN A 30 7.40 36.69 9.52
CA ASN A 30 8.47 36.36 8.58
C ASN A 30 9.84 36.80 9.11
N ILE A 31 10.84 35.96 8.86
CA ILE A 31 12.25 36.29 8.97
C ILE A 31 12.78 36.43 7.54
N TYR A 32 13.50 37.50 7.23
CA TYR A 32 13.83 37.82 5.84
C TYR A 32 15.26 37.39 5.47
N LYS A 33 15.41 36.70 4.33
CA LYS A 33 16.69 36.16 3.85
C LYS A 33 17.75 37.22 3.62
N GLU A 34 17.36 38.42 3.23
CA GLU A 34 18.27 39.54 2.99
C GLU A 34 19.03 39.94 4.27
N GLU A 35 18.44 39.66 5.44
CA GLU A 35 18.95 40.00 6.77
C GLU A 35 19.58 38.78 7.49
N THR A 36 19.46 37.56 6.94
CA THR A 36 19.90 36.31 7.60
C THR A 36 20.88 35.48 6.77
N LYS A 37 21.85 36.12 6.11
CA LYS A 37 22.88 35.45 5.28
C LYS A 37 23.83 34.52 6.05
N THR A 38 23.85 34.62 7.38
CA THR A 38 24.68 33.78 8.25
C THR A 38 23.84 33.21 9.38
N ASN A 39 24.26 32.07 9.94
CA ASN A 39 23.57 31.45 11.08
C ASN A 39 23.48 32.41 12.28
N LYS A 40 24.54 33.18 12.54
CA LYS A 40 24.55 34.24 13.56
C LYS A 40 23.47 35.29 13.33
N ALA A 41 23.37 35.79 12.09
CA ALA A 41 22.38 36.80 11.73
C ALA A 41 20.95 36.24 11.85
N TYR A 42 20.75 34.97 11.49
CA TYR A 42 19.48 34.29 11.70
C TYR A 42 19.11 34.18 13.19
N CYS A 43 20.01 33.67 14.04
CA CYS A 43 19.76 33.59 15.49
C CYS A 43 19.38 34.95 16.07
N GLN A 44 20.08 36.02 15.66
CA GLN A 44 19.77 37.38 16.10
C GLN A 44 18.38 37.81 15.63
N ALA A 45 18.06 37.61 14.36
CA ALA A 45 16.77 38.00 13.78
C ALA A 45 15.58 37.30 14.46
N VAL A 46 15.72 36.03 14.81
CA VAL A 46 14.65 35.28 15.52
C VAL A 46 14.46 35.81 16.95
N ILE A 47 15.53 36.06 17.70
CA ILE A 47 15.45 36.65 19.05
C ILE A 47 14.86 38.07 19.00
N ASP A 48 15.32 38.91 18.08
CA ASP A 48 14.79 40.26 17.91
C ASP A 48 13.30 40.23 17.58
N LYS A 49 12.87 39.27 16.77
CA LYS A 49 11.45 39.09 16.45
C LYS A 49 10.64 38.72 17.70
N ILE A 50 11.13 37.84 18.58
CA ILE A 50 10.45 37.48 19.83
C ILE A 50 10.31 38.67 20.78
N PHE A 51 11.30 39.54 20.86
CA PHE A 51 11.22 40.74 21.69
C PHE A 51 10.27 41.79 21.11
N ASN A 52 10.24 41.95 19.79
CA ASN A 52 9.43 42.98 19.14
C ASN A 52 7.97 42.56 18.88
N LEU A 53 7.68 41.26 18.78
CA LEU A 53 6.31 40.79 18.58
C LEU A 53 5.43 41.08 19.81
N PRO A 54 4.13 41.40 19.62
CA PRO A 54 3.20 41.46 20.74
C PRO A 54 3.16 40.13 21.49
N TYR A 55 3.10 40.18 22.83
CA TYR A 55 3.14 38.98 23.68
C TYR A 55 2.05 37.95 23.31
N ALA A 56 0.87 38.43 22.93
CA ALA A 56 -0.25 37.59 22.49
C ALA A 56 0.03 36.82 21.19
N LYS A 57 0.94 37.33 20.34
CA LYS A 57 1.24 36.85 19.00
C LYS A 57 2.40 35.85 18.92
N LEU A 58 3.00 35.53 20.07
CA LEU A 58 4.07 34.52 20.15
C LEU A 58 3.59 33.13 19.67
N PRO A 59 2.42 32.59 20.09
CA PRO A 59 1.98 31.26 19.63
C PRO A 59 1.84 31.15 18.11
N GLU A 60 1.29 32.18 17.45
CA GLU A 60 1.15 32.21 16.00
C GLU A 60 2.49 32.33 15.29
N PHE A 61 3.48 33.02 15.87
CA PHE A 61 4.84 33.04 15.36
C PHE A 61 5.43 31.63 15.28
N PHE A 62 5.40 30.86 16.38
CA PHE A 62 5.90 29.48 16.37
C PHE A 62 5.13 28.60 15.38
N SER A 63 3.80 28.74 15.35
CA SER A 63 2.95 27.97 14.42
C SER A 63 3.30 28.25 12.97
N HIS A 64 3.52 29.52 12.62
CA HIS A 64 3.93 29.95 11.29
C HIS A 64 5.26 29.30 10.89
N HIS A 65 6.29 29.35 11.76
CA HIS A 65 7.59 28.75 11.46
C HIS A 65 7.50 27.22 11.32
N CYS A 66 6.74 26.53 12.16
CA CYS A 66 6.56 25.08 12.09
C CYS A 66 5.86 24.60 10.81
N ILE A 67 5.10 25.45 10.09
CA ILE A 67 4.43 25.05 8.84
C ILE A 67 5.41 24.89 7.68
N PHE A 68 6.48 25.70 7.63
CA PHE A 68 7.43 25.71 6.51
C PHE A 68 8.59 24.71 6.66
N LEU A 69 8.71 24.10 7.83
CA LEU A 69 9.84 23.25 8.18
C LEU A 69 9.57 21.79 7.82
N ALA A 70 10.56 21.13 7.23
CA ALA A 70 10.52 19.69 7.02
C ALA A 70 10.58 18.92 8.36
N ASP A 71 11.31 19.45 9.34
CA ASP A 71 11.41 18.88 10.68
C ASP A 71 11.20 19.97 11.77
N PRO A 72 9.93 20.27 12.11
CA PRO A 72 9.61 21.31 13.08
C PRO A 72 10.16 21.03 14.48
N ILE A 73 10.23 19.75 14.89
CA ILE A 73 10.76 19.36 16.21
C ILE A 73 12.24 19.73 16.32
N LYS A 74 13.06 19.42 15.30
CA LYS A 74 14.47 19.80 15.30
C LYS A 74 14.66 21.31 15.42
N TRP A 75 13.87 22.10 14.69
CA TRP A 75 13.94 23.55 14.79
C TRP A 75 13.54 24.06 16.18
N LEU A 76 12.45 23.53 16.77
CA LEU A 76 12.03 23.86 18.13
C LEU A 76 13.13 23.53 19.16
N ASN A 77 13.82 22.40 19.02
CA ASN A 77 14.96 22.02 19.87
C ASN A 77 16.14 23.01 19.76
N LYS A 78 16.45 23.45 18.54
CA LYS A 78 17.51 24.45 18.33
C LYS A 78 17.09 25.82 18.88
N PHE A 79 15.84 26.19 18.74
CA PHE A 79 15.33 27.45 19.25
C PHE A 79 15.26 27.49 20.78
N GLU A 80 14.80 26.41 21.43
CA GLU A 80 14.88 26.25 22.88
C GLU A 80 16.31 26.42 23.38
N LYS A 81 17.26 25.72 22.73
CA LYS A 81 18.68 25.82 23.06
C LYS A 81 19.23 27.25 22.88
N LEU A 82 18.77 27.96 21.84
CA LEU A 82 19.18 29.35 21.61
C LEU A 82 18.71 30.25 22.75
N ILE A 83 17.49 30.04 23.26
CA ILE A 83 16.99 30.76 24.43
C ILE A 83 17.83 30.41 25.66
N SER A 84 18.06 29.12 25.94
CA SER A 84 18.79 28.69 27.14
C SER A 84 20.23 29.22 27.17
N GLU A 85 20.94 29.19 26.03
CA GLU A 85 22.30 29.73 25.95
C GLU A 85 22.35 31.27 26.02
N ASN A 86 21.21 31.95 25.90
CA ASN A 86 21.10 33.40 25.94
C ASN A 86 20.13 33.90 27.02
N GLU A 87 19.88 33.10 28.06
CA GLU A 87 18.90 33.36 29.12
C GLU A 87 19.12 34.72 29.81
N GLU A 88 20.38 35.11 30.02
CA GLU A 88 20.74 36.40 30.62
C GLU A 88 20.17 37.61 29.85
N LEU A 89 19.96 37.49 28.54
CA LEU A 89 19.36 38.55 27.74
C LEU A 89 17.90 38.76 28.11
N PHE A 90 17.17 37.70 28.42
CA PHE A 90 15.76 37.76 28.81
C PHE A 90 15.61 38.25 30.25
N THR A 91 16.49 37.83 31.15
CA THR A 91 16.45 38.26 32.55
C THR A 91 16.82 39.73 32.71
N THR A 92 17.91 40.17 32.09
CA THR A 92 18.42 41.55 32.19
C THR A 92 17.49 42.57 31.53
N SER A 93 16.74 42.17 30.51
CA SER A 93 15.79 43.04 29.79
C SER A 93 14.37 43.02 30.35
N GLY A 94 14.11 42.31 31.46
CA GLY A 94 12.77 42.17 32.04
C GLY A 94 11.80 41.32 31.20
N ASN A 95 12.31 40.54 30.24
CA ASN A 95 11.52 39.69 29.32
C ASN A 95 11.38 38.23 29.81
N GLN A 96 11.53 37.99 31.12
CA GLN A 96 11.40 36.66 31.73
C GLN A 96 10.05 36.00 31.42
N GLY A 97 8.96 36.76 31.45
CA GLY A 97 7.63 36.24 31.09
C GLY A 97 7.55 35.76 29.64
N ARG A 98 8.23 36.45 28.70
CA ARG A 98 8.33 36.01 27.30
C ARG A 98 9.13 34.73 27.17
N MET A 99 10.23 34.61 27.92
CA MET A 99 11.05 33.40 27.94
C MET A 99 10.24 32.18 28.39
N ILE A 100 9.58 32.29 29.54
CA ILE A 100 8.72 31.22 30.08
C ILE A 100 7.64 30.85 29.06
N LYS A 101 6.97 31.85 28.48
CA LYS A 101 5.96 31.61 27.45
C LYS A 101 6.53 30.90 26.22
N CYS A 102 7.74 31.22 25.78
CA CYS A 102 8.39 30.51 24.68
C CYS A 102 8.61 29.04 25.03
N TYR A 103 9.15 28.73 26.22
CA TYR A 103 9.30 27.33 26.67
C TYR A 103 7.95 26.59 26.73
N THR A 104 6.90 27.23 27.26
CA THR A 104 5.56 26.64 27.29
C THR A 104 5.01 26.37 25.89
N ILE A 105 5.17 27.31 24.95
CA ILE A 105 4.74 27.14 23.56
C ILE A 105 5.53 26.02 22.89
N ILE A 106 6.85 25.97 23.07
CA ILE A 106 7.72 24.93 22.51
C ILE A 106 7.27 23.55 22.96
N GLU A 107 7.08 23.37 24.27
CA GLU A 107 6.63 22.10 24.84
C GLU A 107 5.22 21.73 24.37
N SER A 108 4.30 22.69 24.37
CA SER A 108 2.95 22.48 23.84
C SER A 108 2.96 22.10 22.36
N LYS A 109 3.83 22.72 21.56
CA LYS A 109 3.96 22.43 20.12
C LYS A 109 4.62 21.09 19.87
N ARG A 110 5.62 20.70 20.66
CA ARG A 110 6.18 19.33 20.59
C ARG A 110 5.11 18.30 20.89
N LYS A 111 4.33 18.48 21.96
CA LYS A 111 3.20 17.59 22.27
C LYS A 111 2.16 17.59 21.16
N GLU A 112 1.82 18.73 20.57
CA GLU A 112 0.92 18.80 19.42
C GLU A 112 1.49 18.06 18.20
N ILE A 113 2.79 18.22 17.91
CA ILE A 113 3.48 17.58 16.79
C ILE A 113 3.65 16.07 17.03
N GLU A 114 3.94 15.66 18.26
CA GLU A 114 4.00 14.24 18.66
C GLU A 114 2.60 13.63 18.61
N GLN A 115 1.59 14.27 19.18
CA GLN A 115 0.19 13.83 19.10
C GLN A 115 -0.28 13.79 17.64
N THR A 116 0.10 14.74 16.79
CA THR A 116 -0.22 14.70 15.35
C THR A 116 0.66 13.71 14.58
N GLY A 117 1.88 13.41 15.03
CA GLY A 117 2.75 12.35 14.51
C GLY A 117 2.24 10.95 14.84
N TYR A 118 1.65 10.79 16.04
CA TYR A 118 0.88 9.61 16.44
C TYR A 118 -0.51 9.58 15.75
N LYS A 119 -1.11 10.73 15.42
CA LYS A 119 -2.45 10.83 14.78
C LYS A 119 -2.47 10.98 13.25
N HIS A 120 -1.34 11.14 12.55
CA HIS A 120 -1.33 11.42 11.10
C HIS A 120 -0.13 10.84 10.32
N THR A 121 -0.27 9.59 9.86
CA THR A 121 0.11 9.20 8.48
C THR A 121 -1.08 9.27 7.51
N ALA A 122 -2.24 9.78 7.93
CA ALA A 122 -3.42 9.95 7.08
C ALA A 122 -3.84 11.42 7.07
N ALA A 123 -3.84 12.03 5.87
CA ALA A 123 -4.36 13.38 5.62
C ALA A 123 -5.73 13.59 6.26
N LYS A 124 -5.94 14.74 6.92
CA LYS A 124 -7.21 15.11 7.57
C LYS A 124 -8.40 14.91 6.62
N LEU A 125 -9.14 13.83 6.78
CA LEU A 125 -10.48 13.74 6.22
C LEU A 125 -11.39 14.73 6.94
N PRO A 126 -12.28 15.43 6.21
CA PRO A 126 -13.36 16.18 6.85
C PRO A 126 -14.13 15.31 7.84
N MET A 127 -14.39 15.81 9.05
CA MET A 127 -15.10 15.10 10.15
C MET A 127 -16.41 14.42 9.70
N MET A 128 -17.03 14.90 8.62
CA MET A 128 -18.19 14.25 7.99
C MET A 128 -17.95 12.81 7.52
N TYR A 129 -16.70 12.33 7.47
CA TYR A 129 -16.34 10.96 7.08
C TYR A 129 -15.79 10.12 8.22
N VAL A 130 -15.70 10.67 9.43
CA VAL A 130 -15.28 9.95 10.64
C VAL A 130 -16.52 9.38 11.32
N ASN A 131 -16.58 8.05 11.45
CA ASN A 131 -17.67 7.33 12.08
C ASN A 131 -17.59 7.44 13.60
N ALA A 132 -16.40 7.29 14.16
CA ALA A 132 -16.14 7.39 15.59
C ALA A 132 -14.70 7.81 15.88
N GLU A 133 -14.45 8.33 17.07
CA GLU A 133 -13.13 8.69 17.57
C GLU A 133 -12.94 8.15 18.99
N CYS A 134 -11.74 7.66 19.27
CA CYS A 134 -11.23 7.38 20.60
C CYS A 134 -9.89 8.10 20.81
N GLU A 135 -9.39 8.09 22.04
CA GLU A 135 -8.15 8.75 22.42
C GLU A 135 -6.98 8.42 21.49
N GLU A 136 -6.84 7.14 21.13
CA GLU A 136 -5.75 6.59 20.33
C GLU A 136 -5.89 6.84 18.82
N ARG A 137 -7.12 6.78 18.27
CA ARG A 137 -7.35 6.90 16.82
C ARG A 137 -8.80 7.25 16.47
N TYR A 138 -9.04 7.50 15.20
CA TYR A 138 -10.39 7.55 14.65
C TYR A 138 -10.69 6.34 13.76
N PHE A 139 -11.98 6.11 13.55
CA PHE A 139 -12.54 5.08 12.70
C PHE A 139 -13.31 5.75 11.56
N SER A 140 -12.86 5.53 10.32
CA SER A 140 -13.51 6.04 9.11
C SER A 140 -13.74 4.91 8.13
N PHE A 141 -14.99 4.48 7.97
CA PHE A 141 -15.32 3.40 7.05
C PHE A 141 -14.97 3.77 5.60
N LYS A 142 -15.01 5.05 5.25
CA LYS A 142 -14.59 5.55 3.94
C LYS A 142 -13.11 5.25 3.66
N GLU A 143 -12.23 5.40 4.65
CA GLU A 143 -10.81 5.05 4.49
C GLU A 143 -10.60 3.55 4.50
N THR A 144 -11.26 2.86 5.42
CA THR A 144 -11.22 1.40 5.53
C THR A 144 -11.61 0.78 4.20
N LYS A 145 -12.67 1.27 3.56
CA LYS A 145 -13.10 0.82 2.24
C LYS A 145 -12.06 1.07 1.14
N LYS A 146 -11.38 2.22 1.14
CA LYS A 146 -10.26 2.47 0.21
C LYS A 146 -9.12 1.47 0.41
N LYS A 147 -8.76 1.17 1.65
CA LYS A 147 -7.72 0.17 1.97
C LYS A 147 -8.14 -1.24 1.56
N VAL A 148 -9.41 -1.61 1.78
CA VAL A 148 -10.00 -2.87 1.31
C VAL A 148 -9.91 -2.99 -0.22
N HIS A 149 -10.16 -1.91 -0.97
CA HIS A 149 -10.02 -1.92 -2.42
C HIS A 149 -8.58 -2.15 -2.90
N LEU A 150 -7.58 -1.72 -2.12
CA LEU A 150 -6.16 -1.90 -2.43
C LEU A 150 -5.63 -3.28 -2.01
N ALA A 151 -6.34 -4.00 -1.15
CA ALA A 151 -5.94 -5.34 -0.71
C ALA A 151 -6.11 -6.38 -1.84
N GLY A 152 -5.18 -7.34 -1.91
CA GLY A 152 -5.08 -8.30 -3.00
C GLY A 152 -6.19 -9.35 -3.01
N SER A 153 -6.27 -10.20 -1.98
CA SER A 153 -7.20 -11.34 -1.94
C SER A 153 -8.49 -11.04 -1.15
N TYR A 154 -9.56 -11.81 -1.41
CA TYR A 154 -10.77 -11.75 -0.58
C TYR A 154 -10.49 -12.09 0.89
N THR A 155 -9.58 -13.03 1.14
CA THR A 155 -9.14 -13.41 2.49
C THR A 155 -8.50 -12.23 3.21
N ASP A 156 -7.57 -11.52 2.57
CA ASP A 156 -6.89 -10.36 3.18
C ASP A 156 -7.89 -9.25 3.50
N LYS A 157 -8.86 -9.02 2.61
CA LYS A 157 -9.93 -8.03 2.82
C LYS A 157 -10.79 -8.38 4.03
N ILE A 158 -11.22 -9.64 4.15
CA ILE A 158 -12.03 -10.11 5.28
C ILE A 158 -11.22 -10.04 6.59
N MET A 159 -9.95 -10.44 6.58
CA MET A 159 -9.08 -10.38 7.76
C MET A 159 -8.88 -8.94 8.23
N PHE A 160 -8.60 -8.02 7.30
CA PHE A 160 -8.45 -6.60 7.60
C PHE A 160 -9.73 -6.00 8.19
N LEU A 161 -10.89 -6.24 7.56
CA LEU A 161 -12.17 -5.74 8.06
C LEU A 161 -12.55 -6.35 9.43
N THR A 162 -12.28 -7.64 9.62
CA THR A 162 -12.51 -8.32 10.90
C THR A 162 -11.66 -7.70 12.01
N LYS A 163 -10.38 -7.42 11.73
CA LYS A 163 -9.50 -6.74 12.67
C LYS A 163 -10.01 -5.33 13.00
N GLU A 164 -10.29 -4.51 11.99
CA GLU A 164 -10.79 -3.15 12.21
C GLU A 164 -12.12 -3.11 12.98
N LYS A 165 -13.00 -4.10 12.75
CA LYS A 165 -14.24 -4.28 13.52
C LYS A 165 -13.95 -4.56 15.00
N PHE A 166 -13.07 -5.52 15.29
CA PHE A 166 -12.72 -5.85 16.67
C PHE A 166 -11.99 -4.71 17.38
N ASP A 167 -11.07 -4.04 16.70
CA ASP A 167 -10.35 -2.88 17.23
C ASP A 167 -11.35 -1.76 17.63
N TYR A 168 -12.40 -1.53 16.83
CA TYR A 168 -13.46 -0.58 17.17
C TYR A 168 -14.34 -1.04 18.33
N GLU A 169 -14.76 -2.32 18.34
CA GLU A 169 -15.64 -2.87 19.39
C GLU A 169 -14.96 -2.93 20.77
N GLN A 170 -13.63 -3.01 20.81
CA GLN A 170 -12.83 -3.02 22.04
C GLN A 170 -12.36 -1.63 22.47
N ALA A 171 -12.46 -0.62 21.59
CA ALA A 171 -12.00 0.73 21.89
C ALA A 171 -12.93 1.45 22.86
N SER A 172 -12.35 2.28 23.73
CA SER A 172 -13.10 3.25 24.53
C SER A 172 -13.46 4.44 23.65
N ILE A 173 -14.66 4.44 23.09
CA ILE A 173 -15.11 5.48 22.14
C ILE A 173 -15.50 6.77 22.87
N ASP A 174 -14.84 7.87 22.51
CA ASP A 174 -15.11 9.21 23.05
C ASP A 174 -16.19 9.93 22.25
N PHE A 175 -16.30 9.66 20.95
CA PHE A 175 -17.24 10.29 20.06
C PHE A 175 -17.77 9.33 18.98
N ILE A 176 -19.07 9.38 18.71
CA ILE A 176 -19.73 8.71 17.59
C ILE A 176 -20.45 9.74 16.75
N ASN A 177 -20.26 9.70 15.43
CA ASN A 177 -20.94 10.59 14.51
C ASN A 177 -22.36 10.10 14.20
N PRO A 178 -23.42 10.78 14.65
CA PRO A 178 -24.79 10.31 14.48
C PRO A 178 -25.30 10.39 13.05
N LYS A 179 -24.61 11.11 12.15
CA LYS A 179 -24.98 11.26 10.74
C LYS A 179 -24.47 10.12 9.87
N LEU A 180 -23.61 9.27 10.40
CA LEU A 180 -23.04 8.14 9.70
C LEU A 180 -23.54 6.83 10.32
N PRO A 181 -23.60 5.74 9.53
CA PRO A 181 -23.85 4.43 10.08
C PRO A 181 -22.74 4.04 11.07
N ASP A 182 -23.08 3.13 11.99
CA ASP A 182 -22.12 2.54 12.91
C ASP A 182 -20.96 1.87 12.15
N TYR A 183 -19.75 2.02 12.68
CA TYR A 183 -18.52 1.54 12.03
C TYR A 183 -18.45 0.01 11.98
N SER A 184 -18.67 -0.69 13.11
CA SER A 184 -18.68 -2.16 13.18
C SER A 184 -19.70 -2.74 12.21
N THR A 185 -20.90 -2.16 12.18
CA THR A 185 -21.99 -2.59 11.31
C THR A 185 -21.61 -2.48 9.84
N GLN A 186 -20.91 -1.42 9.43
CA GLN A 186 -20.43 -1.28 8.06
C GLN A 186 -19.32 -2.28 7.73
N CYS A 187 -18.38 -2.51 8.64
CA CYS A 187 -17.37 -3.54 8.46
C CYS A 187 -18.01 -4.93 8.26
N GLN A 188 -19.01 -5.29 9.07
CA GLN A 188 -19.73 -6.55 8.94
C GLN A 188 -20.46 -6.66 7.60
N LYS A 189 -21.18 -5.62 7.18
CA LYS A 189 -21.88 -5.60 5.88
C LYS A 189 -20.92 -5.81 4.70
N GLU A 190 -19.73 -5.20 4.75
CA GLU A 190 -18.72 -5.37 3.70
C GLU A 190 -18.10 -6.77 3.73
N ILE A 191 -17.87 -7.36 4.92
CA ILE A 191 -17.46 -8.76 5.07
C ILE A 191 -18.48 -9.68 4.42
N ASP A 192 -19.77 -9.52 4.75
CA ASP A 192 -20.85 -10.35 4.20
C ASP A 192 -20.92 -10.21 2.67
N GLN A 193 -20.78 -8.99 2.15
CA GLN A 193 -20.73 -8.72 0.72
C GLN A 193 -19.53 -9.43 0.05
N ILE A 194 -18.33 -9.32 0.62
CA ILE A 194 -17.13 -9.96 0.07
C ILE A 194 -17.27 -11.49 0.11
N GLN A 195 -17.79 -12.04 1.20
CA GLN A 195 -18.04 -13.48 1.30
C GLN A 195 -19.07 -13.95 0.27
N HIS A 196 -20.14 -13.19 0.07
CA HIS A 196 -21.14 -13.49 -0.95
C HIS A 196 -20.54 -13.44 -2.35
N ILE A 197 -19.77 -12.40 -2.68
CA ILE A 197 -19.06 -12.29 -3.96
C ILE A 197 -18.06 -13.43 -4.14
N ASN A 198 -17.33 -13.83 -3.09
CA ASN A 198 -16.39 -14.94 -3.16
C ASN A 198 -17.13 -16.27 -3.41
N ARG A 199 -18.27 -16.52 -2.74
CA ARG A 199 -19.12 -17.69 -3.01
C ARG A 199 -19.60 -17.69 -4.45
N LEU A 200 -20.19 -16.59 -4.92
CA LEU A 200 -20.61 -16.45 -6.31
C LEU A 200 -19.45 -16.63 -7.28
N THR A 201 -18.28 -16.05 -7.00
CA THR A 201 -17.09 -16.19 -7.86
C THR A 201 -16.66 -17.64 -7.93
N ASN A 202 -16.69 -18.38 -6.81
CA ASN A 202 -16.41 -19.80 -6.79
C ASN A 202 -17.50 -20.61 -7.49
N GLU A 203 -18.78 -20.29 -7.32
CA GLU A 203 -19.90 -20.92 -8.02
C GLU A 203 -19.83 -20.68 -9.54
N PHE A 204 -19.58 -19.45 -9.99
CA PHE A 204 -19.32 -19.15 -11.39
C PHE A 204 -18.01 -19.75 -11.90
N SER A 205 -16.99 -19.88 -11.06
CA SER A 205 -15.77 -20.61 -11.41
C SER A 205 -16.07 -22.09 -11.59
N LEU A 206 -16.95 -22.67 -10.76
CA LEU A 206 -17.42 -24.04 -10.90
C LEU A 206 -18.30 -24.19 -12.14
N ASP A 207 -19.18 -23.24 -12.46
CA ASP A 207 -20.03 -23.25 -13.67
C ASP A 207 -19.21 -23.03 -14.95
N VAL A 208 -18.17 -22.18 -14.90
CA VAL A 208 -17.19 -21.99 -15.98
C VAL A 208 -16.27 -23.22 -16.10
N SER A 209 -15.94 -23.90 -15.00
CA SER A 209 -15.18 -25.16 -15.00
C SER A 209 -16.03 -26.35 -15.46
N GLN A 210 -17.35 -26.31 -15.24
CA GLN A 210 -18.30 -27.29 -15.76
C GLN A 210 -18.59 -27.05 -17.25
N SER A 211 -18.49 -25.80 -17.73
CA SER A 211 -18.66 -25.46 -19.15
C SER A 211 -17.36 -25.40 -19.95
N ASN A 212 -16.18 -25.34 -19.30
CA ASN A 212 -14.87 -25.41 -19.94
C ASN A 212 -13.94 -26.38 -19.20
N ILE A 213 -13.88 -27.61 -19.72
CA ILE A 213 -12.74 -28.56 -19.62
C ILE A 213 -12.57 -29.22 -18.25
N GLY A 214 -13.04 -30.47 -18.18
CA GLY A 214 -12.80 -31.39 -17.08
C GLY A 214 -11.31 -31.53 -16.75
N ILE A 215 -10.94 -31.11 -15.54
CA ILE A 215 -9.85 -31.72 -14.80
C ILE A 215 -10.53 -32.75 -13.90
N MET A 216 -10.54 -34.00 -14.35
CA MET A 216 -10.86 -35.13 -13.50
C MET A 216 -9.93 -35.07 -12.27
N PRO A 217 -10.39 -35.42 -11.05
CA PRO A 217 -9.63 -35.34 -9.80
C PRO A 217 -8.58 -36.47 -9.70
N HIS A 218 -7.80 -36.67 -10.77
CA HIS A 218 -6.81 -37.72 -10.90
C HIS A 218 -5.44 -37.10 -11.20
N ASN A 219 -4.40 -37.65 -10.57
CA ASN A 219 -3.03 -37.31 -10.92
C ASN A 219 -2.74 -37.73 -12.36
N LYS A 220 -1.96 -36.92 -13.08
CA LYS A 220 -1.46 -37.28 -14.42
C LYS A 220 -0.69 -38.59 -14.37
N LEU A 221 -0.90 -39.43 -15.37
CA LEU A 221 -0.23 -40.71 -15.48
C LEU A 221 1.16 -40.53 -16.06
N LYS A 222 2.15 -41.14 -15.39
CA LYS A 222 3.51 -41.19 -15.89
C LYS A 222 3.61 -42.18 -17.04
N ILE A 223 4.05 -41.74 -18.22
CA ILE A 223 4.37 -42.65 -19.33
C ILE A 223 5.84 -43.04 -19.31
N ASN A 224 6.11 -44.30 -19.60
CA ASN A 224 7.48 -44.83 -19.70
C ASN A 224 7.96 -44.98 -21.15
N CYS A 225 7.07 -44.78 -22.14
CA CYS A 225 7.43 -44.75 -23.56
C CYS A 225 7.89 -43.35 -24.00
N ASN A 226 8.41 -43.24 -25.22
CA ASN A 226 8.74 -41.93 -25.77
C ASN A 226 7.46 -41.16 -26.11
N ILE A 227 7.47 -39.84 -25.90
CA ILE A 227 6.31 -38.96 -26.13
C ILE A 227 5.76 -39.11 -27.55
N ASN A 228 6.64 -39.21 -28.56
CA ASN A 228 6.21 -39.40 -29.95
C ASN A 228 5.52 -40.75 -30.20
N GLN A 229 5.81 -41.79 -29.42
CA GLN A 229 5.12 -43.08 -29.51
C GLN A 229 3.71 -42.98 -28.93
N LEU A 230 3.54 -42.31 -27.78
CA LEU A 230 2.21 -42.06 -27.22
C LEU A 230 1.36 -41.21 -28.16
N VAL A 231 1.90 -40.10 -28.66
CA VAL A 231 1.14 -39.20 -29.54
C VAL A 231 0.78 -39.87 -30.86
N ASP A 232 1.65 -40.72 -31.40
CA ASP A 232 1.34 -41.48 -32.61
C ASP A 232 0.19 -42.48 -32.42
N VAL A 233 -0.05 -42.98 -31.20
CA VAL A 233 -1.24 -43.80 -30.91
C VAL A 233 -2.53 -42.98 -31.12
N TYR A 234 -2.59 -41.77 -30.56
CA TYR A 234 -3.73 -40.88 -30.78
C TYR A 234 -3.86 -40.46 -32.24
N TYR A 235 -2.73 -40.26 -32.95
CA TYR A 235 -2.75 -39.98 -34.38
C TYR A 235 -3.36 -41.14 -35.18
N GLN A 236 -2.94 -42.38 -34.90
CA GLN A 236 -3.49 -43.58 -35.55
C GLN A 236 -4.99 -43.69 -35.33
N LEU A 237 -5.46 -43.58 -34.08
CA LEU A 237 -6.89 -43.64 -33.74
C LEU A 237 -7.71 -42.50 -34.36
N HIS A 238 -7.09 -41.34 -34.60
CA HIS A 238 -7.77 -40.17 -35.15
C HIS A 238 -7.75 -40.07 -36.68
N ARG A 239 -6.78 -40.71 -37.36
CA ARG A 239 -6.56 -40.50 -38.80
C ARG A 239 -6.34 -41.76 -39.63
N GLU A 240 -5.91 -42.85 -39.02
CA GLU A 240 -5.52 -44.07 -39.75
C GLU A 240 -6.46 -45.25 -39.47
N LEU A 241 -7.06 -45.30 -38.28
CA LEU A 241 -7.97 -46.35 -37.85
C LEU A 241 -9.42 -45.86 -37.82
N PHE A 242 -10.32 -46.70 -38.34
CA PHE A 242 -11.71 -46.35 -38.57
C PHE A 242 -12.64 -47.48 -38.12
N THR A 243 -13.80 -47.11 -37.56
CA THR A 243 -14.92 -47.99 -37.27
C THR A 243 -16.14 -47.45 -37.99
N ASP A 244 -16.83 -48.29 -38.77
CA ASP A 244 -17.98 -47.89 -39.59
C ASP A 244 -17.73 -46.65 -40.48
N GLY A 245 -16.52 -46.54 -41.01
CA GLY A 245 -16.10 -45.44 -41.90
C GLY A 245 -15.79 -44.11 -41.20
N LYS A 246 -15.79 -44.05 -39.86
CA LYS A 246 -15.40 -42.87 -39.07
C LYS A 246 -14.13 -43.15 -38.26
N PRO A 247 -13.27 -42.14 -38.01
CA PRO A 247 -12.12 -42.33 -37.12
C PRO A 247 -12.54 -42.87 -35.76
N ILE A 248 -11.72 -43.74 -35.16
CA ILE A 248 -12.00 -44.29 -33.82
C ILE A 248 -12.09 -43.17 -32.79
N ILE A 249 -11.24 -42.15 -32.90
CA ILE A 249 -11.32 -40.91 -32.12
C ILE A 249 -11.55 -39.74 -33.08
N ASP A 250 -12.72 -39.13 -33.02
CA ASP A 250 -13.04 -37.92 -33.78
C ASP A 250 -12.95 -36.68 -32.88
N GLY A 251 -12.48 -35.55 -33.42
CA GLY A 251 -12.27 -34.32 -32.67
C GLY A 251 -11.23 -33.38 -33.27
N HIS A 252 -11.16 -32.15 -32.75
CA HIS A 252 -10.17 -31.19 -33.22
C HIS A 252 -8.78 -31.50 -32.63
N ILE A 253 -7.71 -31.20 -33.38
CA ILE A 253 -6.33 -31.46 -32.94
C ILE A 253 -6.02 -30.78 -31.60
N ASN A 254 -6.59 -29.60 -31.35
CA ASN A 254 -6.42 -28.91 -30.06
C ASN A 254 -7.07 -29.67 -28.89
N ASP A 255 -8.20 -30.35 -29.12
CA ASP A 255 -8.90 -31.09 -28.07
C ASP A 255 -8.12 -32.36 -27.73
N ILE A 256 -7.65 -33.08 -28.75
CA ILE A 256 -6.77 -34.24 -28.58
C ILE A 256 -5.47 -33.84 -27.87
N THR A 257 -4.91 -32.68 -28.22
CA THR A 257 -3.74 -32.11 -27.53
C THR A 257 -4.04 -31.86 -26.05
N ALA A 258 -5.18 -31.26 -25.74
CA ALA A 258 -5.57 -30.96 -24.38
C ALA A 258 -5.73 -32.25 -23.55
N VAL A 259 -6.35 -33.29 -24.11
CA VAL A 259 -6.45 -34.61 -23.48
C VAL A 259 -5.07 -35.16 -23.13
N ILE A 260 -4.14 -35.19 -24.08
CA ILE A 260 -2.80 -35.76 -23.86
C ILE A 260 -2.03 -34.98 -22.78
N VAL A 261 -2.04 -33.65 -22.84
CA VAL A 261 -1.31 -32.80 -21.88
C VAL A 261 -1.92 -32.88 -20.48
N ASN A 262 -3.24 -32.98 -20.37
CA ASN A 262 -3.92 -33.02 -19.08
C ASN A 262 -3.93 -34.42 -18.46
N SER A 263 -3.66 -35.48 -19.23
CA SER A 263 -3.66 -36.85 -18.74
C SER A 263 -2.28 -37.41 -18.43
N PHE A 264 -1.19 -36.90 -19.00
CA PHE A 264 0.13 -37.56 -18.94
C PHE A 264 1.29 -36.63 -18.57
N VAL A 265 2.30 -37.21 -17.91
CA VAL A 265 3.66 -36.66 -17.71
C VAL A 265 4.70 -37.60 -18.29
N ASP A 266 5.88 -37.09 -18.64
CA ASP A 266 6.95 -37.89 -19.26
C ASP A 266 7.61 -38.90 -18.28
N LYS A 267 8.57 -39.68 -18.80
CA LYS A 267 9.33 -40.68 -18.03
C LYS A 267 10.11 -40.13 -16.82
N ASP A 268 10.32 -38.82 -16.75
CA ASP A 268 11.01 -38.12 -15.67
C ASP A 268 9.99 -37.37 -14.77
N GLY A 269 8.69 -37.49 -15.05
CA GLY A 269 7.60 -36.83 -14.32
C GLY A 269 7.37 -35.37 -14.74
N ARG A 270 7.90 -34.95 -15.89
CA ARG A 270 7.79 -33.57 -16.38
C ARG A 270 6.55 -33.36 -17.24
N GLU A 271 6.07 -32.13 -17.21
CA GLU A 271 4.92 -31.69 -17.99
C GLU A 271 5.17 -31.77 -19.50
N LEU A 272 4.14 -32.21 -20.23
CA LEU A 272 4.19 -32.29 -21.69
C LEU A 272 3.88 -30.93 -22.30
N SER A 273 4.70 -30.49 -23.26
CA SER A 273 4.48 -29.21 -23.97
C SER A 273 3.34 -29.33 -24.98
N PRO A 274 2.26 -28.53 -24.88
CA PRO A 274 1.16 -28.54 -25.86
C PRO A 274 1.65 -28.28 -27.29
N GLN A 275 2.68 -27.44 -27.45
CA GLN A 275 3.23 -27.13 -28.76
C GLN A 275 3.95 -28.34 -29.39
N THR A 276 4.66 -29.10 -28.58
CA THR A 276 5.31 -30.35 -29.01
C THR A 276 4.27 -31.39 -29.43
N ILE A 277 3.22 -31.57 -28.63
CA ILE A 277 2.13 -32.50 -28.94
C ILE A 277 1.41 -32.12 -30.24
N ARG A 278 1.06 -30.84 -30.43
CA ARG A 278 0.45 -30.36 -31.69
C ARG A 278 1.33 -30.62 -32.90
N THR A 279 2.63 -30.39 -32.76
CA THR A 279 3.60 -30.63 -33.84
C THR A 279 3.62 -32.12 -34.23
N LEU A 280 3.56 -33.02 -33.23
CA LEU A 280 3.53 -34.47 -33.45
C LEU A 280 2.20 -34.97 -34.06
N LEU A 281 1.08 -34.32 -33.76
CA LEU A 281 -0.23 -34.62 -34.36
C LEU A 281 -0.41 -34.03 -35.77
N THR A 282 0.49 -33.15 -36.22
CA THR A 282 0.36 -32.47 -37.52
C THR A 282 0.66 -33.45 -38.67
N PRO A 283 -0.26 -33.66 -39.63
CA PRO A 283 -0.08 -34.66 -40.69
C PRO A 283 1.18 -34.48 -41.54
N SER A 284 1.57 -33.23 -41.82
CA SER A 284 2.74 -32.89 -42.63
C SER A 284 4.10 -33.14 -41.95
N ARG A 285 4.13 -33.39 -40.64
CA ARG A 285 5.35 -33.64 -39.85
C ARG A 285 5.65 -35.13 -39.72
N THR A 286 5.69 -35.84 -40.85
CA THR A 286 5.98 -37.30 -40.88
C THR A 286 7.38 -37.62 -40.32
N ASP A 287 8.33 -36.68 -40.41
CA ASP A 287 9.68 -36.78 -39.86
C ASP A 287 9.72 -36.91 -38.33
N LYS A 288 8.68 -36.45 -37.64
CA LYS A 288 8.58 -36.49 -36.17
C LYS A 288 7.91 -37.77 -35.66
N ARG A 289 7.33 -38.59 -36.55
CA ARG A 289 6.68 -39.85 -36.18
C ARG A 289 7.70 -40.91 -35.78
N PRO A 290 7.33 -41.89 -34.93
CA PRO A 290 8.17 -43.04 -34.65
C PRO A 290 8.56 -43.77 -35.95
N LYS A 291 9.81 -44.24 -36.04
CA LYS A 291 10.23 -45.15 -37.12
C LYS A 291 9.36 -46.42 -37.06
N PRO A 292 9.12 -47.11 -38.20
CA PRO A 292 8.23 -48.28 -38.23
C PRO A 292 8.49 -49.34 -37.15
N HIS A 293 9.76 -49.68 -36.88
CA HIS A 293 10.15 -50.65 -35.85
C HIS A 293 10.00 -50.17 -34.39
N LYS A 294 9.71 -48.88 -34.17
CA LYS A 294 9.43 -48.28 -32.86
C LYS A 294 7.98 -47.84 -32.72
N ARG A 295 7.17 -47.98 -33.77
CA ARG A 295 5.77 -47.61 -33.76
C ARG A 295 4.99 -48.61 -32.91
N ILE A 296 4.04 -48.13 -32.10
CA ILE A 296 3.11 -49.01 -31.39
C ILE A 296 2.06 -49.45 -32.41
N ASP A 297 1.96 -50.76 -32.62
CA ASP A 297 1.05 -51.38 -33.56
C ASP A 297 -0.28 -51.66 -32.84
N ILE A 298 -1.27 -50.78 -33.06
CA ILE A 298 -2.55 -50.86 -32.38
C ILE A 298 -3.42 -51.99 -32.94
N ASP A 299 -3.27 -52.34 -34.23
CA ASP A 299 -4.03 -53.41 -34.86
C ASP A 299 -3.70 -54.79 -34.25
N LYS A 300 -2.55 -54.94 -33.58
CA LYS A 300 -2.22 -56.14 -32.80
C LYS A 300 -2.86 -56.20 -31.42
N LEU A 301 -3.49 -55.11 -30.96
CA LEU A 301 -4.12 -54.97 -29.66
C LEU A 301 -5.66 -55.01 -29.72
N LEU A 302 -6.24 -54.82 -30.91
CA LEU A 302 -7.67 -54.90 -31.22
C LEU A 302 -8.05 -56.28 -31.75
#